data_AF-A0A059A3P7-F1
#
_entry.id   AF-A0A059A3P7-F1
#
_cell.length_a   1.000
_cell.length_b   1.000
_cell.length_c   1.000
_cell.angle_alpha   90.00
_cell.angle_beta   90.00
_cell.angle_gamma   90.00
#
_symmetry.space_group_name_H-M   'P 1'
#
loop_
_entity.id
_entity.type
_entity.pdbx_description
1 polymer ?
#
loop_
_entity_poly.entity_id
_entity_poly.type
_entity_poly.pdbx_seq_one_letter_code
_entity_poly.pdbx_strand_id
1 'polypeptide(L)'
;MDSVYASPDNFKSLKQRDKTRGIHLLECFVQCEAWIKKGDPKEVICHEVKRVRPDLLVVGSKELGPFQSEFCVKHAECPVITIKRPADEAPQDPIDD
;
A
#
# COMPACT_ATOMS: atom_id res chain seq x y z
N MET A 1 0.35 -18.70 -11.71
CA MET A 1 -0.35 -17.42 -11.50
C MET A 1 -0.77 -17.48 -10.05
N ASP A 2 0.14 -17.06 -9.17
CA ASP A 2 -0.01 -17.32 -7.73
C ASP A 2 -0.80 -16.17 -7.12
N SER A 3 -2.11 -16.35 -7.00
CA SER A 3 -2.99 -15.40 -6.32
C SER A 3 -2.69 -15.48 -4.83
N VAL A 4 -2.19 -14.38 -4.25
CA VAL A 4 -1.98 -14.28 -2.79
C VAL A 4 -3.36 -14.09 -2.16
N TYR A 5 -4.00 -15.19 -1.79
CA TYR A 5 -5.27 -15.18 -1.08
C TYR A 5 -5.03 -14.99 0.42
N ALA A 6 -5.68 -14.00 1.02
CA ALA A 6 -5.69 -13.86 2.47
C ALA A 6 -6.68 -14.87 3.07
N SER A 7 -6.25 -15.67 4.05
CA SER A 7 -7.07 -16.59 4.85
C SER A 7 -7.16 -16.07 6.29
N PRO A 8 -8.21 -16.41 7.07
CA PRO A 8 -8.26 -16.12 8.51
C PRO A 8 -7.00 -16.58 9.26
N ASP A 9 -6.33 -17.62 8.78
CA ASP A 9 -5.09 -18.14 9.35
C ASP A 9 -3.95 -17.12 9.32
N ASN A 10 -3.92 -16.23 8.32
CA ASN A 10 -2.90 -15.19 8.18
C ASN A 10 -2.99 -14.13 9.29
N PHE A 11 -4.10 -14.07 10.03
CA PHE A 11 -4.32 -13.07 11.09
C PHE A 11 -4.21 -13.65 12.50
N LYS A 12 -3.88 -14.94 12.64
CA LYS A 12 -3.86 -15.64 13.94
C LYS A 12 -2.87 -15.06 14.95
N SER A 13 -1.73 -14.55 14.48
CA SER A 13 -0.66 -13.99 15.30
C SER A 13 -0.80 -12.49 15.59
N LEU A 14 -1.82 -11.82 15.05
CA LEU A 14 -2.02 -10.39 15.24
C LEU A 14 -2.66 -10.08 16.62
N LYS A 15 -2.38 -8.88 17.13
CA LYS A 15 -3.04 -8.34 18.32
C LYS A 15 -4.55 -8.29 18.09
N GLN A 16 -5.35 -8.43 19.16
CA GLN A 16 -6.81 -8.58 19.09
C GLN A 16 -7.49 -7.54 18.18
N ARG A 17 -7.08 -6.25 18.30
CA ARG A 17 -7.61 -5.15 17.48
C ARG A 17 -7.36 -5.34 15.99
N ASP A 18 -6.13 -5.70 15.62
CA ASP A 18 -5.69 -5.87 14.24
C ASP A 18 -6.20 -7.17 13.65
N LYS A 19 -6.34 -8.21 14.47
CA LYS A 19 -6.99 -9.48 14.12
C LYS A 19 -8.46 -9.27 13.75
N THR A 20 -9.22 -8.52 14.55
CA THR A 20 -10.62 -8.22 14.23
C THR A 20 -10.75 -7.42 12.94
N ARG A 21 -9.88 -6.42 12.72
CA ARG A 21 -9.83 -5.66 11.46
C ARG A 21 -9.44 -6.53 10.27
N GLY A 22 -8.43 -7.39 10.42
CA GLY A 22 -7.94 -8.29 9.40
C GLY A 22 -8.99 -9.33 8.98
N ILE A 23 -9.72 -9.90 9.94
CA ILE A 23 -10.83 -10.81 9.65
C ILE A 23 -11.98 -10.07 8.97
N HIS A 24 -12.32 -8.85 9.40
CA HIS A 24 -13.36 -8.06 8.74
C HIS A 24 -12.99 -7.69 7.30
N LEU A 25 -11.70 -7.49 6.98
CA LEU A 25 -11.24 -7.29 5.59
C LEU A 25 -11.51 -8.51 4.71
N LEU A 26 -11.54 -9.73 5.27
CA LEU A 26 -11.95 -10.93 4.54
C LEU A 26 -13.45 -10.94 4.23
N GLU A 27 -14.29 -10.33 5.05
CA GLU A 27 -15.73 -10.22 4.78
C GLU A 27 -16.02 -9.27 3.61
N CYS A 28 -15.10 -8.34 3.34
CA CYS A 28 -15.17 -7.38 2.25
C CYS A 28 -14.59 -7.91 0.92
N PHE A 29 -14.56 -9.22 0.68
CA PHE A 29 -13.91 -9.87 -0.48
C PHE A 29 -13.94 -9.02 -1.76
N VAL A 30 -12.85 -8.30 -1.99
CA VAL A 30 -12.62 -7.51 -3.20
C VAL A 30 -11.87 -8.38 -4.17
N GLN A 31 -12.30 -8.39 -5.43
CA GLN A 31 -11.50 -8.97 -6.50
C GLN A 31 -10.19 -8.17 -6.60
N CYS A 32 -9.06 -8.84 -6.36
CA CYS A 32 -7.75 -8.22 -6.38
C CYS A 32 -6.79 -8.96 -7.32
N GLU A 33 -5.92 -8.20 -7.95
CA GLU A 33 -4.79 -8.70 -8.72
C GLU A 33 -3.49 -8.19 -8.08
N ALA A 34 -2.45 -9.04 -8.07
CA ALA A 34 -1.16 -8.70 -7.52
C ALA A 34 -0.05 -9.19 -8.44
N TRP A 35 1.00 -8.38 -8.61
CA TRP A 35 2.16 -8.74 -9.39
C TRP A 35 3.40 -7.97 -8.95
N ILE A 36 4.58 -8.50 -9.29
CA ILE A 36 5.88 -7.90 -8.96
C ILE A 36 6.49 -7.32 -10.24
N LYS A 37 7.11 -6.14 -10.13
CA LYS A 37 7.87 -5.48 -11.19
C LYS A 37 9.28 -5.13 -10.71
N LYS A 38 10.22 -5.06 -11.66
CA LYS A 38 11.63 -4.72 -11.40
C LYS A 38 11.95 -3.37 -12.02
N GLY A 39 12.65 -2.52 -11.28
CA GLY A 39 13.08 -1.18 -11.72
C GLY A 39 13.13 -0.20 -10.56
N ASP A 40 13.25 1.09 -10.87
CA ASP A 40 13.11 2.16 -9.88
C ASP A 40 11.63 2.28 -9.46
N PRO A 41 11.29 2.15 -8.16
CA PRO A 41 9.90 2.10 -7.71
C PRO A 41 9.04 3.28 -8.16
N LYS A 42 9.54 4.52 -8.10
CA LYS A 42 8.75 5.72 -8.47
C LYS A 42 8.38 5.72 -9.96
N GLU A 43 9.29 5.28 -10.82
CA GLU A 43 9.05 5.22 -12.27
C GLU A 43 8.14 4.05 -12.62
N VAL A 44 8.41 2.88 -12.03
CA VAL A 44 7.63 1.67 -12.25
C VAL A 44 6.18 1.92 -11.85
N ILE A 45 5.90 2.48 -10.66
CA ILE A 45 4.53 2.76 -10.21
C ILE A 45 3.80 3.68 -11.20
N CYS A 46 4.42 4.77 -11.64
CA CYS A 46 3.80 5.67 -12.61
C CYS A 46 3.56 4.99 -13.96
N HIS A 47 4.47 4.12 -14.40
CA HIS A 47 4.29 3.33 -15.62
C HIS A 47 3.13 2.32 -15.48
N GLU A 48 3.01 1.66 -14.34
CA GLU A 48 1.91 0.75 -14.05
C GLU A 48 0.56 1.48 -14.01
N VAL A 49 0.51 2.69 -13.47
CA VAL A 49 -0.69 3.55 -13.52
C VAL A 49 -1.12 3.80 -14.97
N LYS A 50 -0.18 4.13 -15.88
CA LYS A 50 -0.51 4.32 -17.30
C LYS A 50 -1.00 3.03 -17.97
N ARG A 51 -0.43 1.88 -17.61
CA ARG A 51 -0.81 0.59 -18.20
C ARG A 51 -2.16 0.09 -17.70
N VAL A 52 -2.37 0.12 -16.39
CA VAL A 52 -3.56 -0.43 -15.72
C VAL A 52 -4.72 0.55 -15.77
N ARG A 53 -4.43 1.85 -15.76
CA ARG A 53 -5.41 2.95 -15.69
C ARG A 53 -6.40 2.77 -14.54
N PRO A 54 -5.92 2.70 -13.29
CA PRO A 54 -6.80 2.63 -12.14
C PRO A 54 -7.55 3.96 -11.94
N ASP A 55 -8.71 3.91 -11.27
CA ASP A 55 -9.44 5.12 -10.86
C ASP A 55 -8.67 5.96 -9.82
N LEU A 56 -7.77 5.31 -9.08
CA LEU A 56 -7.06 5.86 -7.92
C LEU A 56 -5.77 5.06 -7.67
N LEU A 57 -4.69 5.76 -7.33
CA LEU A 57 -3.48 5.19 -6.74
C LEU A 57 -3.41 5.48 -5.23
N VAL A 58 -3.20 4.44 -4.41
CA VAL A 58 -2.97 4.57 -2.96
C VAL A 58 -1.50 4.31 -2.64
N VAL A 59 -0.84 5.23 -1.93
CA VAL A 59 0.55 5.09 -1.49
C VAL A 59 0.71 5.48 -0.01
N GLY A 60 1.60 4.80 0.70
CA GLY A 60 2.02 5.22 2.04
C GLY A 60 3.01 6.39 1.98
N SER A 61 3.05 7.23 3.01
CA SER A 61 4.07 8.28 3.17
C SER A 61 4.73 8.23 4.53
N LYS A 62 6.06 8.42 4.54
CA LYS A 62 6.84 8.73 5.73
C LYS A 62 6.69 10.20 6.11
N GLU A 63 6.98 10.50 7.36
CA GLU A 63 6.90 11.85 7.93
C GLU A 63 8.14 12.72 7.61
N LEU A 64 9.24 12.11 7.17
CA LEU A 64 10.46 12.84 6.84
C LEU A 64 11.08 12.31 5.53
N GLY A 65 10.93 13.07 4.44
CA GLY A 65 11.79 12.94 3.24
C GLY A 65 11.08 12.64 1.91
N PRO A 66 11.52 13.28 0.80
CA PRO A 66 10.89 13.17 -0.52
C PRO A 66 11.46 12.00 -1.31
N PHE A 67 10.94 10.78 -1.16
CA PHE A 67 11.60 9.65 -1.84
C PHE A 67 10.74 8.80 -2.77
N GLN A 68 9.42 8.64 -2.55
CA GLN A 68 8.59 7.86 -3.49
C GLN A 68 7.16 8.42 -3.65
N SER A 69 6.49 8.77 -2.55
CA SER A 69 5.11 9.27 -2.55
C SER A 69 4.97 10.60 -3.30
N GLU A 70 5.88 11.55 -3.08
CA GLU A 70 5.84 12.87 -3.72
C GLU A 70 6.00 12.78 -5.25
N PHE A 71 6.83 11.86 -5.73
CA PHE A 71 6.98 11.66 -7.18
C PHE A 71 5.68 11.16 -7.80
N CYS A 72 5.03 10.17 -7.16
CA CYS A 72 3.75 9.63 -7.64
C CYS A 72 2.66 10.69 -7.63
N VAL A 73 2.58 11.52 -6.59
CA VAL A 73 1.61 12.64 -6.50
C VAL A 73 1.79 13.63 -7.67
N LYS A 74 3.02 13.85 -8.13
CA LYS A 74 3.32 14.81 -9.22
C LYS A 74 3.19 14.21 -10.62
N HIS A 75 3.36 12.90 -10.80
CA HIS A 75 3.55 12.29 -12.13
C HIS A 75 2.57 11.16 -12.46
N ALA A 76 1.81 10.63 -11.50
CA ALA A 76 0.81 9.61 -11.79
C ALA A 76 -0.35 10.21 -12.58
N GLU A 77 -0.79 9.50 -13.63
CA GLU A 77 -1.92 9.92 -14.49
C GLU A 77 -3.27 9.45 -13.91
N CYS A 78 -3.41 9.52 -12.58
CA CYS A 78 -4.66 9.25 -11.85
C CYS A 78 -4.62 9.99 -10.50
N PRO A 79 -5.79 10.19 -9.83
CA PRO A 79 -5.83 10.69 -8.46
C PRO A 79 -4.97 9.86 -7.51
N VAL A 80 -4.23 10.52 -6.62
CA VAL A 80 -3.33 9.86 -5.65
C VAL A 80 -3.80 10.13 -4.24
N ILE A 81 -4.02 9.07 -3.45
CA ILE A 81 -4.26 9.15 -2.01
C ILE A 81 -3.01 8.73 -1.27
N THR A 82 -2.55 9.63 -0.40
CA THR A 82 -1.40 9.40 0.45
C THR A 82 -1.84 9.11 1.87
N ILE A 83 -1.52 7.92 2.38
CA ILE A 83 -1.84 7.50 3.74
C ILE A 83 -0.60 7.69 4.63
N LYS A 84 -0.77 8.40 5.75
CA LYS A 84 0.28 8.59 6.77
C LYS A 84 0.03 7.66 7.96
N ARG A 85 1.11 7.30 8.65
CA ARG A 85 1.01 6.59 9.93
C ARG A 85 0.32 7.46 10.98
N PRO A 86 -0.39 6.86 11.94
CA PRO A 86 -0.79 7.54 13.16
C PRO A 86 0.44 8.08 13.90
N ALA A 87 0.33 9.25 14.52
CA ALA A 87 1.46 9.90 15.20
C ALA A 87 2.02 9.07 16.37
N ASP A 88 1.21 8.20 16.97
CA ASP A 88 1.57 7.30 18.08
C ASP A 88 2.26 6.00 17.62
N GLU A 89 2.25 5.70 16.33
CA GLU A 89 2.88 4.53 15.71
C GLU A 89 4.08 4.92 14.82
N ALA A 90 4.47 6.20 14.85
CA ALA A 90 5.65 6.67 14.15
C ALA A 90 6.92 6.09 14.80
N PRO A 91 7.82 5.45 14.03
CA PRO A 91 9.09 4.96 14.54
C PRO A 91 9.95 6.12 15.01
N GLN A 92 10.80 5.83 16.01
CA GLN A 92 11.72 6.84 16.55
C GLN A 92 12.73 7.30 15.50
N ASP A 93 13.14 6.41 14.58
CA ASP A 93 13.89 6.77 13.40
C ASP A 93 12.93 6.97 12.20
N PRO A 94 12.88 8.18 11.61
CA PRO A 94 12.02 8.46 10.46
C PRO A 94 12.41 7.71 9.18
N ILE A 95 13.59 7.08 9.13
CA ILE A 95 14.06 6.26 8.01
C ILE A 95 13.45 4.86 8.07
N ASP A 96 13.14 4.37 9.26
CA ASP A 96 12.58 3.03 9.47
C ASP A 96 11.08 2.99 9.07
N ASP A 97 10.69 1.88 8.43
CA ASP A 97 9.28 1.53 8.15
C ASP A 97 8.77 0.51 9.17
#